data_AF-V4JU87-F1
#
_entry.id   AF-V4JU87-F1
#
_cell.length_a   1.000
_cell.length_b   1.000
_cell.length_c   1.000
_cell.angle_alpha   90.00
_cell.angle_beta   90.00
_cell.angle_gamma   90.00
#
_symmetry.space_group_name_H-M   'P 1'
#
loop_
_entity.id
_entity.type
_entity.pdbx_description
1 polymer ?
#
loop_
_entity_poly.entity_id
_entity_poly.type
_entity_poly.pdbx_seq_one_letter_code
_entity_poly.pdbx_strand_id
1 'polypeptide(L)'
;MILDRAGFRSDRFVSSLVISAEVEKKVSRLLKFIQNKNRIPKDSKRDLLAIATDLQAQCQTLYSTIDDFQQDLDPTSVVEEGCEIDVLKSKLEALRNEAEEKERELTLRVKELERELGDAKAECDRKRDLEEEIAMKASESKQLGEKNKGLRSQISGLELVLKEKGDEISTLVNKFGNSELGLTSRIEDLKCQLRNLEQEIGFLRARNAELSASFEVKRAEEKKRVERLMDQVIGMKHELESLRNQKDEAERRNRGTEEQRKKLNEEIDHLRGENQKLHTRIAELDSLHMEIETKNANELDDESKKLNIQVYDQKKVVKEQDDIIRRLSAKIKDQQKLLKEQKDTIDKFSEDLKQSKRWSSGSGRDSKLNPNTLEKKMEELAEDFRMKIEDHIRILYRRIHVAEQIHLESKKEYIKTREVAQENRENRESLIFFETHFKKIKDVWENGYARSMKKLEEAEEHTNRVARLAKEIDSAKIWVSEKKNELETVAAKVECREAQESLLKEKLSKLEKKLAEEGTEKLSLAKVLSKFEVRIKELEINAKGREVELLSLGEEKREAIRQLCVLVDYHRDRYDELKKSIVKLYQET
;
A
#
# COMPACT_ATOMS: atom_id res chain seq x y z
N MET A 1 106.15 68.11 -14.81
CA MET A 1 107.62 68.02 -14.56
C MET A 1 108.34 68.56 -15.78
N ILE A 2 108.73 69.83 -15.68
CA ILE A 2 109.65 70.58 -16.55
C ILE A 2 110.82 71.00 -15.64
N LEU A 3 111.98 71.31 -16.25
CA LEU A 3 113.22 71.93 -15.72
C LEU A 3 114.35 70.89 -15.49
N ASP A 4 115.56 71.05 -16.05
CA ASP A 4 116.43 72.21 -15.81
C ASP A 4 117.50 72.47 -16.91
N ARG A 5 117.89 73.74 -17.08
CA ARG A 5 118.96 74.20 -18.00
C ARG A 5 119.63 75.47 -17.44
N ALA A 6 120.86 75.37 -16.90
CA ALA A 6 121.83 76.48 -16.79
C ALA A 6 123.25 75.99 -16.42
N GLY A 7 124.31 76.50 -17.08
CA GLY A 7 125.69 76.39 -16.59
C GLY A 7 126.80 76.32 -17.66
N PHE A 8 127.27 77.46 -18.17
CA PHE A 8 128.50 77.61 -18.96
C PHE A 8 129.27 78.83 -18.42
N ARG A 9 130.62 78.72 -18.35
CA ARG A 9 131.68 79.73 -18.01
C ARG A 9 132.30 79.58 -16.61
N SER A 10 133.50 78.95 -16.50
CA SER A 10 134.60 79.33 -15.57
C SER A 10 135.86 78.40 -15.55
N ASP A 11 136.46 77.92 -16.66
CA ASP A 11 137.65 77.04 -16.51
C ASP A 11 138.83 77.20 -17.51
N ARG A 12 138.92 78.31 -18.27
CA ARG A 12 140.08 78.59 -19.15
C ARG A 12 141.28 79.25 -18.46
N PHE A 13 141.23 79.55 -17.15
CA PHE A 13 142.25 80.36 -16.49
C PHE A 13 143.43 79.58 -15.88
N VAL A 14 143.38 78.25 -15.81
CA VAL A 14 144.39 77.47 -15.05
C VAL A 14 145.62 77.08 -15.89
N SER A 15 145.57 77.08 -17.23
CA SER A 15 146.66 76.52 -18.06
C SER A 15 147.78 77.50 -18.47
N SER A 16 147.68 78.81 -18.21
CA SER A 16 148.74 79.80 -18.50
C SER A 16 149.98 79.64 -17.60
N LEU A 17 149.83 79.01 -16.43
CA LEU A 17 150.89 78.87 -15.43
C LEU A 17 152.02 77.90 -15.83
N VAL A 18 151.77 76.98 -16.76
CA VAL A 18 152.67 75.83 -17.03
C VAL A 18 153.82 76.18 -17.99
N ILE A 19 153.67 77.20 -18.84
CA ILE A 19 154.69 77.58 -19.85
C ILE A 19 155.84 78.41 -19.22
N SER A 20 155.56 79.11 -18.12
CA SER A 20 156.47 80.03 -17.43
C SER A 20 157.72 79.33 -16.85
N ALA A 21 157.53 78.19 -16.17
CA ALA A 21 158.59 77.50 -15.45
C ALA A 21 159.67 76.82 -16.33
N GLU A 22 159.35 76.52 -17.60
CA GLU A 22 160.24 75.79 -18.52
C GLU A 22 161.33 76.70 -19.13
N VAL A 23 161.04 78.01 -19.27
CA VAL A 23 161.96 79.01 -19.85
C VAL A 23 163.10 79.34 -18.87
N GLU A 24 162.78 79.49 -17.59
CA GLU A 24 163.73 79.85 -16.53
C GLU A 24 164.84 78.78 -16.34
N LYS A 25 164.45 77.50 -16.46
CA LYS A 25 165.33 76.34 -16.30
C LYS A 25 166.36 76.16 -17.42
N LYS A 26 166.15 76.78 -18.59
CA LYS A 26 167.09 76.76 -19.73
C LYS A 26 168.13 77.88 -19.62
N VAL A 27 167.75 79.06 -19.13
CA VAL A 27 168.65 80.22 -18.93
C VAL A 27 169.69 79.92 -17.85
N SER A 28 169.30 79.27 -16.73
CA SER A 28 170.24 78.89 -15.67
C SER A 28 171.30 77.86 -16.10
N ARG A 29 171.00 77.02 -17.12
CA ARG A 29 171.96 76.04 -17.67
C ARG A 29 173.04 76.69 -18.53
N LEU A 30 172.70 77.76 -19.26
CA LEU A 30 173.61 78.54 -20.10
C LEU A 30 174.64 79.32 -19.25
N LEU A 31 174.18 79.93 -18.16
CA LEU A 31 175.01 80.69 -17.21
C LEU A 31 176.11 79.84 -16.55
N LYS A 32 175.78 78.60 -16.16
CA LYS A 32 176.74 77.64 -15.61
C LYS A 32 177.78 77.17 -16.64
N PHE A 33 177.41 77.07 -17.91
CA PHE A 33 178.31 76.58 -18.96
C PHE A 33 179.41 77.61 -19.31
N ILE A 34 179.09 78.90 -19.24
CA ILE A 34 180.04 80.01 -19.48
C ILE A 34 181.04 80.13 -18.33
N GLN A 35 180.61 79.88 -17.08
CA GLN A 35 181.49 79.96 -15.91
C GLN A 35 182.64 78.94 -15.93
N ASN A 36 182.44 77.73 -16.51
CA ASN A 36 183.38 76.61 -16.41
C ASN A 36 184.32 76.39 -17.62
N LYS A 37 184.19 77.13 -18.73
CA LYS A 37 185.06 76.99 -19.91
C LYS A 37 186.30 77.89 -19.82
N ASN A 38 187.49 77.28 -19.66
CA ASN A 38 188.76 77.98 -19.40
C ASN A 38 189.58 78.39 -20.64
N ARG A 39 189.04 78.21 -21.85
CA ARG A 39 189.68 78.65 -23.12
C ARG A 39 189.27 80.04 -23.60
N ILE A 40 188.41 80.74 -22.85
CA ILE A 40 187.86 82.02 -23.28
C ILE A 40 188.72 83.16 -22.72
N PRO A 41 189.24 84.06 -23.58
CA PRO A 41 189.97 85.24 -23.17
C PRO A 41 189.21 86.02 -22.08
N LYS A 42 189.93 86.56 -21.08
CA LYS A 42 189.35 87.18 -19.87
C LYS A 42 188.34 88.29 -20.19
N ASP A 43 188.56 89.05 -21.25
CA ASP A 43 187.66 90.14 -21.65
C ASP A 43 186.35 89.59 -22.25
N SER A 44 186.43 88.61 -23.15
CA SER A 44 185.24 87.97 -23.74
C SER A 44 184.40 87.17 -22.74
N LYS A 45 185.02 86.65 -21.66
CA LYS A 45 184.30 85.96 -20.58
C LYS A 45 183.45 86.93 -19.75
N ARG A 46 183.89 88.19 -19.64
CA ARG A 46 183.16 89.26 -18.93
C ARG A 46 181.94 89.71 -19.73
N ASP A 47 182.09 89.85 -21.05
CA ASP A 47 181.00 90.25 -21.95
C ASP A 47 179.92 89.17 -22.07
N LEU A 48 180.30 87.90 -22.18
CA LEU A 48 179.37 86.77 -22.20
C LEU A 48 178.64 86.56 -20.87
N LEU A 49 179.31 86.81 -19.73
CA LEU A 49 178.64 86.80 -18.43
C LEU A 49 177.63 87.95 -18.35
N ALA A 50 178.00 89.15 -18.80
CA ALA A 50 177.13 90.33 -18.79
C ALA A 50 175.85 90.10 -19.61
N ILE A 51 175.96 89.54 -20.81
CA ILE A 51 174.80 89.22 -21.67
C ILE A 51 173.91 88.14 -21.04
N ALA A 52 174.49 87.11 -20.43
CA ALA A 52 173.71 86.04 -19.81
C ALA A 52 172.99 86.50 -18.53
N THR A 53 173.59 87.41 -17.75
CA THR A 53 172.94 88.06 -16.60
C THR A 53 171.88 89.06 -17.02
N ASP A 54 172.07 89.77 -18.13
CA ASP A 54 171.06 90.69 -18.68
C ASP A 54 169.81 89.95 -19.18
N LEU A 55 169.99 88.82 -19.86
CA LEU A 55 168.85 87.98 -20.28
C LEU A 55 168.08 87.39 -19.08
N GLN A 56 168.78 87.05 -17.99
CA GLN A 56 168.15 86.58 -16.75
C GLN A 56 167.35 87.70 -16.07
N ALA A 57 167.88 88.93 -16.05
CA ALA A 57 167.18 90.10 -15.53
C ALA A 57 165.92 90.41 -16.36
N GLN A 58 166.01 90.39 -17.69
CA GLN A 58 164.86 90.64 -18.57
C GLN A 58 163.73 89.62 -18.39
N CYS A 59 164.03 88.33 -18.17
CA CYS A 59 162.99 87.35 -17.85
C CYS A 59 162.30 87.65 -16.50
N GLN A 60 163.05 88.12 -15.50
CA GLN A 60 162.50 88.49 -14.19
C GLN A 60 161.62 89.76 -14.27
N THR A 61 161.99 90.74 -15.11
CA THR A 61 161.17 91.95 -15.36
C THR A 61 159.86 91.63 -16.08
N LEU A 62 159.88 90.65 -16.99
CA LEU A 62 158.70 90.21 -17.75
C LEU A 62 157.72 89.43 -16.85
N TYR A 63 158.24 88.71 -15.84
CA TYR A 63 157.41 88.06 -14.83
C TYR A 63 156.82 89.04 -13.81
N SER A 64 157.57 90.08 -13.40
CA SER A 64 157.00 91.12 -12.52
C SER A 64 155.92 91.92 -13.24
N THR A 65 156.07 92.23 -14.53
CA THR A 65 155.03 92.95 -15.29
C THR A 65 153.75 92.12 -15.42
N ILE A 66 153.82 90.79 -15.54
CA ILE A 66 152.63 89.92 -15.60
C ILE A 66 151.94 89.78 -14.24
N ASP A 67 152.70 89.77 -13.14
CA ASP A 67 152.13 89.78 -11.78
C ASP A 67 151.58 91.17 -11.40
N ASP A 68 152.19 92.26 -11.86
CA ASP A 68 151.69 93.64 -11.66
C ASP A 68 150.37 93.89 -12.43
N PHE A 69 150.17 93.24 -13.58
CA PHE A 69 148.87 93.25 -14.29
C PHE A 69 147.76 92.50 -13.54
N GLN A 70 148.05 91.79 -12.45
CA GLN A 70 147.07 91.00 -11.71
C GLN A 70 146.58 91.64 -10.41
N GLN A 71 147.10 92.80 -9.97
CA GLN A 71 146.70 93.40 -8.68
C GLN A 71 146.46 94.93 -8.58
N ASP A 72 146.31 95.69 -9.68
CA ASP A 72 145.75 97.07 -9.65
C ASP A 72 144.70 97.24 -10.78
N LEU A 73 143.41 97.04 -10.51
CA LEU A 73 142.39 98.06 -10.18
C LEU A 73 141.80 98.84 -11.39
N ASP A 74 140.49 98.67 -11.56
CA ASP A 74 139.46 99.69 -11.88
C ASP A 74 139.89 101.13 -11.47
N PRO A 75 139.62 102.27 -12.18
CA PRO A 75 138.31 102.66 -12.72
C PRO A 75 138.22 103.67 -13.93
N THR A 76 137.07 103.66 -14.62
CA THR A 76 136.27 104.78 -15.24
C THR A 76 136.87 105.95 -16.09
N SER A 77 136.29 106.13 -17.30
CA SER A 77 135.57 107.33 -17.84
C SER A 77 136.02 107.91 -19.20
N VAL A 78 135.07 108.03 -20.15
CA VAL A 78 134.74 109.17 -21.07
C VAL A 78 133.29 108.90 -21.55
N VAL A 79 132.22 109.46 -20.94
CA VAL A 79 131.42 110.64 -21.38
C VAL A 79 131.16 110.62 -22.90
N GLU A 80 129.98 110.34 -23.45
CA GLU A 80 128.60 110.76 -23.18
C GLU A 80 127.63 109.56 -23.21
N GLU A 81 126.36 109.73 -22.78
CA GLU A 81 125.27 108.72 -22.71
C GLU A 81 125.15 107.86 -21.43
N GLY A 82 125.72 108.33 -20.32
CA GLY A 82 125.52 107.76 -18.98
C GLY A 82 124.11 107.87 -18.37
N CYS A 83 123.11 108.37 -19.10
CA CYS A 83 121.70 108.35 -18.66
C CYS A 83 120.93 107.10 -19.13
N GLU A 84 121.44 106.29 -20.06
CA GLU A 84 120.68 105.15 -20.58
C GLU A 84 120.97 103.82 -19.88
N ILE A 85 122.16 103.64 -19.27
CA ILE A 85 122.53 102.37 -18.64
C ILE A 85 121.85 102.17 -17.28
N ASP A 86 121.78 103.20 -16.43
CA ASP A 86 121.02 103.12 -15.17
C ASP A 86 119.51 103.03 -15.43
N VAL A 87 119.03 103.61 -16.53
CA VAL A 87 117.65 103.46 -17.00
C VAL A 87 117.39 102.04 -17.52
N LEU A 88 118.32 101.42 -18.25
CA LEU A 88 118.20 100.04 -18.74
C LEU A 88 118.32 99.00 -17.64
N LYS A 89 119.18 99.23 -16.64
CA LYS A 89 119.31 98.37 -15.45
C LYS A 89 118.06 98.45 -14.58
N SER A 90 117.53 99.67 -14.37
CA SER A 90 116.24 99.89 -13.70
C SER A 90 115.06 99.31 -14.49
N LYS A 91 115.08 99.38 -15.83
CA LYS A 91 114.08 98.74 -16.70
C LYS A 91 114.17 97.21 -16.69
N LEU A 92 115.38 96.63 -16.64
CA LEU A 92 115.57 95.18 -16.50
C LEU A 92 115.09 94.68 -15.13
N GLU A 93 115.40 95.40 -14.05
CA GLU A 93 114.90 95.08 -12.71
C GLU A 93 113.38 95.25 -12.62
N ALA A 94 112.81 96.29 -13.27
CA ALA A 94 111.37 96.49 -13.36
C ALA A 94 110.69 95.36 -14.17
N LEU A 95 111.23 94.99 -15.34
CA LEU A 95 110.71 93.88 -16.15
C LEU A 95 110.86 92.53 -15.44
N ARG A 96 111.92 92.35 -14.66
CA ARG A 96 112.12 91.16 -13.84
C ARG A 96 111.13 91.10 -12.70
N ASN A 97 110.93 92.19 -11.96
CA ASN A 97 109.94 92.28 -10.89
C ASN A 97 108.52 92.12 -11.46
N GLU A 98 108.24 92.68 -12.63
CA GLU A 98 106.97 92.50 -13.34
C GLU A 98 106.79 91.06 -13.84
N ALA A 99 107.87 90.40 -14.27
CA ALA A 99 107.84 88.98 -14.63
C ALA A 99 107.64 88.08 -13.41
N GLU A 100 108.29 88.35 -12.29
CA GLU A 100 108.10 87.64 -11.02
C GLU A 100 106.72 87.92 -10.41
N GLU A 101 106.18 89.13 -10.57
CA GLU A 101 104.82 89.48 -10.16
C GLU A 101 103.78 88.77 -11.02
N LYS A 102 103.96 88.75 -12.34
CA LYS A 102 103.15 87.94 -13.26
C LYS A 102 103.29 86.44 -12.97
N GLU A 103 104.46 85.96 -12.58
CA GLU A 103 104.66 84.56 -12.19
C GLU A 103 103.91 84.25 -10.88
N ARG A 104 103.97 85.13 -9.87
CA ARG A 104 103.19 85.00 -8.62
C ARG A 104 101.69 85.07 -8.90
N GLU A 105 101.25 85.98 -9.76
CA GLU A 105 99.85 86.11 -10.18
C GLU A 105 99.36 84.87 -10.92
N LEU A 106 100.13 84.36 -11.88
CA LEU A 106 99.84 83.11 -12.58
C LEU A 106 99.84 81.93 -11.61
N THR A 107 100.73 81.90 -10.62
CA THR A 107 100.76 80.85 -9.59
C THR A 107 99.51 80.88 -8.71
N LEU A 108 99.05 82.08 -8.31
CA LEU A 108 97.78 82.25 -7.60
C LEU A 108 96.60 81.83 -8.47
N ARG A 109 96.60 82.21 -9.75
CA ARG A 109 95.54 81.84 -10.69
C ARG A 109 95.50 80.33 -10.95
N VAL A 110 96.65 79.66 -11.02
CA VAL A 110 96.72 78.19 -11.12
C VAL A 110 96.15 77.53 -9.87
N LYS A 111 96.54 77.98 -8.66
CA LYS A 111 95.98 77.45 -7.40
C LYS A 111 94.47 77.68 -7.30
N GLU A 112 93.98 78.81 -7.78
CA GLU A 112 92.55 79.11 -7.83
C GLU A 112 91.82 78.20 -8.82
N LEU A 113 92.35 78.02 -10.03
CA LEU A 113 91.79 77.11 -11.03
C LEU A 113 91.84 75.64 -10.55
N GLU A 114 92.87 75.24 -9.82
CA GLU A 114 92.97 73.91 -9.21
C GLU A 114 91.88 73.70 -8.14
N ARG A 115 91.60 74.73 -7.33
CA ARG A 115 90.49 74.71 -6.36
C ARG A 115 89.13 74.67 -7.06
N GLU A 116 88.90 75.53 -8.05
CA GLU A 116 87.67 75.53 -8.85
C GLU A 116 87.45 74.19 -9.56
N LEU A 117 88.50 73.58 -10.10
CA LEU A 117 88.45 72.24 -10.69
C LEU A 117 88.12 71.17 -9.64
N GLY A 118 88.68 71.29 -8.42
CA GLY A 118 88.36 70.42 -7.29
C GLY A 118 86.90 70.54 -6.84
N ASP A 119 86.39 71.76 -6.72
CA ASP A 119 85.00 72.06 -6.34
C ASP A 119 84.04 71.57 -7.43
N ALA A 120 84.33 71.84 -8.71
CA ALA A 120 83.55 71.35 -9.84
C ALA A 120 83.56 69.82 -9.94
N LYS A 121 84.69 69.17 -9.59
CA LYS A 121 84.78 67.71 -9.52
C LYS A 121 83.92 67.15 -8.37
N ALA A 122 83.98 67.74 -7.18
CA ALA A 122 83.13 67.35 -6.06
C ALA A 122 81.65 67.58 -6.34
N GLU A 123 81.28 68.65 -7.05
CA GLU A 123 79.92 68.90 -7.51
C GLU A 123 79.48 67.88 -8.57
N CYS A 124 80.35 67.52 -9.51
CA CYS A 124 80.11 66.42 -10.46
C CYS A 124 79.88 65.07 -9.75
N ASP A 125 80.64 64.79 -8.69
CA ASP A 125 80.48 63.57 -7.90
C ASP A 125 79.14 63.58 -7.13
N ARG A 126 78.79 64.67 -6.43
CA ARG A 126 77.47 64.80 -5.75
C ARG A 126 76.30 64.72 -6.73
N LYS A 127 76.42 65.33 -7.91
CA LYS A 127 75.39 65.24 -8.96
C LYS A 127 75.21 63.80 -9.42
N ARG A 128 76.29 63.05 -9.59
CA ARG A 128 76.24 61.62 -9.92
C ARG A 128 75.52 60.82 -8.84
N ASP A 129 75.83 61.05 -7.56
CA ASP A 129 75.18 60.34 -6.44
C ASP A 129 73.66 60.62 -6.39
N LEU A 130 73.24 61.87 -6.58
CA LEU A 130 71.82 62.23 -6.65
C LEU A 130 71.13 61.65 -7.89
N GLU A 131 71.80 61.64 -9.04
CA GLU A 131 71.30 60.99 -10.26
C GLU A 131 71.09 59.48 -10.04
N GLU A 132 72.01 58.81 -9.32
CA GLU A 132 71.88 57.41 -8.93
C GLU A 132 70.71 57.19 -7.95
N GLU A 133 70.51 58.07 -6.96
CA GLU A 133 69.37 57.96 -6.03
C GLU A 133 68.02 58.17 -6.74
N ILE A 134 67.94 59.15 -7.65
CA ILE A 134 66.75 59.38 -8.49
C ILE A 134 66.49 58.15 -9.36
N ALA A 135 67.53 57.57 -9.97
CA ALA A 135 67.40 56.36 -10.78
C ALA A 135 66.89 55.17 -9.94
N MET A 136 67.42 54.98 -8.72
CA MET A 136 66.94 53.95 -7.79
C MET A 136 65.48 54.20 -7.41
N LYS A 137 65.09 55.41 -6.99
CA LYS A 137 63.72 55.75 -6.60
C LYS A 137 62.73 55.65 -7.76
N ALA A 138 63.15 56.01 -8.97
CA ALA A 138 62.36 55.82 -10.18
C ALA A 138 62.12 54.33 -10.47
N SER A 139 63.17 53.50 -10.30
CA SER A 139 63.04 52.04 -10.46
C SER A 139 62.13 51.42 -9.39
N GLU A 140 62.22 51.88 -8.14
CA GLU A 140 61.36 51.45 -7.02
C GLU A 140 59.89 51.82 -7.27
N SER A 141 59.61 53.06 -7.69
CA SER A 141 58.28 53.53 -8.05
C SER A 141 57.69 52.72 -9.22
N LYS A 142 58.51 52.41 -10.23
CA LYS A 142 58.10 51.55 -11.35
C LYS A 142 57.74 50.14 -10.87
N GLN A 143 58.56 49.53 -10.02
CA GLN A 143 58.27 48.22 -9.44
C GLN A 143 56.99 48.21 -8.60
N LEU A 144 56.76 49.24 -7.76
CA LEU A 144 55.53 49.38 -6.98
C LEU A 144 54.30 49.60 -7.88
N GLY A 145 54.44 50.37 -8.96
CA GLY A 145 53.40 50.55 -9.97
C GLY A 145 52.99 49.24 -10.63
N GLU A 146 53.98 48.40 -10.99
CA GLU A 146 53.75 47.05 -11.53
C GLU A 146 53.06 46.13 -10.52
N LYS A 147 53.51 46.13 -9.25
CA LYS A 147 52.85 45.38 -8.16
C LYS A 147 51.39 45.81 -7.98
N ASN A 148 51.10 47.11 -7.97
CA ASN A 148 49.75 47.63 -7.84
C ASN A 148 48.85 47.29 -9.04
N LYS A 149 49.37 47.32 -10.26
CA LYS A 149 48.64 46.79 -11.43
C LYS A 149 48.30 45.32 -11.25
N GLY A 150 49.27 44.51 -10.80
CA GLY A 150 49.07 43.08 -10.53
C GLY A 150 48.01 42.80 -9.46
N LEU A 151 48.03 43.55 -8.35
CA LEU A 151 47.03 43.44 -7.28
C LEU A 151 45.64 43.84 -7.76
N ARG A 152 45.50 44.92 -8.53
CA ARG A 152 44.20 45.33 -9.11
C ARG A 152 43.63 44.26 -10.04
N SER A 153 44.45 43.67 -10.91
CA SER A 153 44.01 42.55 -11.76
C SER A 153 43.60 41.32 -10.95
N GLN A 154 44.28 41.04 -9.83
CA GLN A 154 43.87 39.96 -8.92
C GLN A 154 42.53 40.25 -8.25
N ILE A 155 42.31 41.47 -7.76
CA ILE A 155 41.05 41.90 -7.14
C ILE A 155 39.89 41.74 -8.14
N SER A 156 40.01 42.28 -9.35
CA SER A 156 38.96 42.12 -10.36
C SER A 156 38.70 40.66 -10.74
N GLY A 157 39.73 39.82 -10.78
CA GLY A 157 39.56 38.39 -10.98
C GLY A 157 38.81 37.71 -9.83
N LEU A 158 39.06 38.12 -8.58
CA LEU A 158 38.33 37.62 -7.42
C LEU A 158 36.87 38.08 -7.40
N GLU A 159 36.59 39.33 -7.76
CA GLU A 159 35.24 39.88 -7.87
C GLU A 159 34.39 39.12 -8.89
N LEU A 160 34.97 38.76 -10.04
CA LEU A 160 34.27 38.00 -11.08
C LEU A 160 33.96 36.57 -10.60
N VAL A 161 34.91 35.89 -9.96
CA VAL A 161 34.69 34.58 -9.35
C VAL A 161 33.62 34.64 -8.25
N LEU A 162 33.64 35.68 -7.41
CA LEU A 162 32.61 35.91 -6.40
C LEU A 162 31.22 36.05 -7.02
N LYS A 163 31.12 36.76 -8.15
CA LYS A 163 29.86 36.90 -8.88
C LYS A 163 29.38 35.57 -9.45
N GLU A 164 30.24 34.82 -10.14
CA GLU A 164 29.91 33.50 -10.69
C GLU A 164 29.46 32.53 -9.58
N LYS A 165 30.18 32.51 -8.45
CA LYS A 165 29.79 31.69 -7.29
C LYS A 165 28.49 32.16 -6.66
N GLY A 166 28.23 33.46 -6.62
CA GLY A 166 26.94 34.01 -6.20
C GLY A 166 25.78 33.56 -7.08
N ASP A 167 25.98 33.53 -8.40
CA ASP A 167 24.98 33.06 -9.37
C ASP A 167 24.76 31.54 -9.24
N GLU A 168 25.84 30.75 -9.13
CA GLU A 168 25.75 29.30 -8.85
C GLU A 168 24.96 29.02 -7.57
N ILE A 169 25.27 29.72 -6.47
CA ILE A 169 24.54 29.62 -5.20
C ILE A 169 23.07 29.96 -5.40
N SER A 170 22.73 31.04 -6.14
CA SER A 170 21.34 31.38 -6.43
C SER A 170 20.60 30.28 -7.18
N THR A 171 21.23 29.67 -8.18
CA THR A 171 20.60 28.55 -8.91
C THR A 171 20.37 27.33 -8.01
N LEU A 172 21.32 27.02 -7.12
CA LEU A 172 21.19 25.92 -6.16
C LEU A 172 20.08 26.21 -5.15
N VAL A 173 20.07 27.41 -4.57
CA VAL A 173 19.03 27.85 -3.62
C VAL A 173 17.64 27.72 -4.25
N ASN A 174 17.46 28.15 -5.51
CA ASN A 174 16.19 28.01 -6.21
C ASN A 174 15.79 26.55 -6.45
N LYS A 175 16.74 25.67 -6.81
CA LYS A 175 16.48 24.23 -6.98
C LYS A 175 16.07 23.58 -5.65
N PHE A 176 16.78 23.89 -4.57
CA PHE A 176 16.44 23.39 -3.23
C PHE A 176 15.08 23.90 -2.76
N GLY A 177 14.78 25.20 -2.95
CA GLY A 177 13.48 25.76 -2.60
C GLY A 177 12.33 25.11 -3.36
N ASN A 178 12.47 24.88 -4.67
CA ASN A 178 11.45 24.18 -5.46
C ASN A 178 11.26 22.72 -5.00
N SER A 179 12.35 22.03 -4.66
CA SER A 179 12.29 20.66 -4.12
C SER A 179 11.60 20.65 -2.74
N GLU A 180 11.91 21.61 -1.88
CA GLU A 180 11.31 21.76 -0.55
C GLU A 180 9.81 22.03 -0.65
N LEU A 181 9.39 22.94 -1.54
CA LEU A 181 7.97 23.18 -1.83
C LEU A 181 7.27 21.92 -2.35
N GLY A 182 7.91 21.18 -3.26
CA GLY A 182 7.37 19.92 -3.78
C GLY A 182 7.21 18.83 -2.71
N LEU A 183 8.22 18.65 -1.86
CA LEU A 183 8.15 17.72 -0.73
C LEU A 183 7.11 18.15 0.31
N THR A 184 7.02 19.44 0.60
CA THR A 184 6.02 20.00 1.53
C THR A 184 4.60 19.76 1.04
N SER A 185 4.35 20.01 -0.26
CA SER A 185 3.07 19.70 -0.91
C SER A 185 2.73 18.21 -0.81
N ARG A 186 3.71 17.33 -1.10
CA ARG A 186 3.51 15.88 -1.00
C ARG A 186 3.23 15.42 0.44
N ILE A 187 3.90 16.01 1.43
CA ILE A 187 3.64 15.74 2.85
C ILE A 187 2.22 16.14 3.21
N GLU A 188 1.75 17.31 2.76
CA GLU A 188 0.39 17.76 3.08
C GLU A 188 -0.69 16.90 2.39
N ASP A 189 -0.46 16.46 1.15
CA ASP A 189 -1.33 15.49 0.47
C ASP A 189 -1.40 14.16 1.25
N LEU A 190 -0.26 13.63 1.70
CA LEU A 190 -0.21 12.40 2.50
C LEU A 190 -0.89 12.58 3.86
N LYS A 191 -0.75 13.73 4.50
CA LYS A 191 -1.50 14.07 5.73
C LYS A 191 -3.00 14.13 5.48
N CYS A 192 -3.45 14.70 4.35
CA CYS A 192 -4.86 14.67 3.96
C CYS A 192 -5.37 13.23 3.81
N GLN A 193 -4.61 12.37 3.12
CA GLN A 193 -4.97 10.96 2.96
C GLN A 193 -5.05 10.21 4.29
N LEU A 194 -4.10 10.44 5.20
CA LEU A 194 -4.12 9.87 6.55
C LEU A 194 -5.37 10.29 7.32
N ARG A 195 -5.72 11.58 7.32
CA ARG A 195 -6.94 12.08 7.98
C ARG A 195 -8.21 11.44 7.44
N ASN A 196 -8.30 11.24 6.12
CA ASN A 196 -9.46 10.59 5.50
C ASN A 196 -9.56 9.11 5.92
N LEU A 197 -8.45 8.37 5.91
CA LEU A 197 -8.42 6.97 6.35
C LEU A 197 -8.75 6.84 7.85
N GLU A 198 -8.28 7.76 8.68
CA GLU A 198 -8.62 7.81 10.10
C GLU A 198 -10.13 8.01 10.33
N GLN A 199 -10.76 8.89 9.55
CA GLN A 199 -12.21 9.10 9.59
C GLN A 199 -12.97 7.84 9.14
N GLU A 200 -12.54 7.18 8.08
CA GLU A 200 -13.16 5.95 7.58
C GLU A 200 -13.04 4.79 8.59
N ILE A 201 -11.88 4.64 9.23
CA ILE A 201 -11.69 3.69 10.34
C ILE A 201 -12.63 4.02 11.50
N GLY A 202 -12.80 5.31 11.84
CA GLY A 202 -13.74 5.76 12.87
C GLY A 202 -15.18 5.35 12.55
N PHE A 203 -15.63 5.61 11.32
CA PHE A 203 -16.96 5.22 10.84
C PHE A 203 -17.18 3.71 10.90
N LEU A 204 -16.22 2.92 10.41
CA LEU A 204 -16.31 1.45 10.41
C LEU A 204 -16.34 0.89 11.84
N ARG A 205 -15.55 1.44 12.76
CA ARG A 205 -15.59 1.05 14.19
C ARG A 205 -16.96 1.34 14.81
N ALA A 206 -17.52 2.53 14.57
CA ALA A 206 -18.85 2.89 15.08
C ALA A 206 -19.94 1.94 14.56
N ARG A 207 -19.95 1.68 13.24
CA ARG A 207 -20.89 0.75 12.62
C ARG A 207 -20.74 -0.68 13.15
N ASN A 208 -19.51 -1.13 13.41
CA ASN A 208 -19.27 -2.46 13.96
C ASN A 208 -19.76 -2.57 15.41
N ALA A 209 -19.59 -1.50 16.21
CA ALA A 209 -20.12 -1.42 17.57
C ALA A 209 -21.67 -1.47 17.58
N GLU A 210 -22.32 -0.72 16.69
CA GLU A 210 -23.78 -0.74 16.52
C GLU A 210 -24.30 -2.13 16.12
N LEU A 211 -23.66 -2.76 15.13
CA LEU A 211 -24.03 -4.11 14.70
C LEU A 211 -23.87 -5.12 15.85
N SER A 212 -22.74 -5.08 16.55
CA SER A 212 -22.49 -5.96 17.70
C SER A 212 -23.53 -5.76 18.81
N ALA A 213 -23.88 -4.51 19.13
CA ALA A 213 -24.94 -4.21 20.10
C ALA A 213 -26.31 -4.75 19.65
N SER A 214 -26.65 -4.60 18.36
CA SER A 214 -27.90 -5.12 17.80
C SER A 214 -27.98 -6.66 17.87
N PHE A 215 -26.86 -7.35 17.68
CA PHE A 215 -26.79 -8.80 17.81
C PHE A 215 -26.98 -9.26 19.25
N GLU A 216 -26.37 -8.56 20.23
CA GLU A 216 -26.57 -8.89 21.64
C GLU A 216 -28.02 -8.66 22.10
N VAL A 217 -28.68 -7.60 21.62
CA VAL A 217 -30.12 -7.38 21.86
C VAL A 217 -30.96 -8.52 21.28
N LYS A 218 -30.77 -8.86 19.99
CA LYS A 218 -31.50 -9.97 19.35
C LYS A 218 -31.24 -11.31 20.04
N ARG A 219 -30.00 -11.54 20.47
CA ARG A 219 -29.61 -12.74 21.22
C ARG A 219 -30.36 -12.83 22.54
N ALA A 220 -30.47 -11.72 23.28
CA ALA A 220 -31.24 -11.65 24.52
C ALA A 220 -32.75 -11.86 24.29
N GLU A 221 -33.30 -11.29 23.21
CA GLU A 221 -34.71 -11.47 22.83
C GLU A 221 -35.03 -12.92 22.47
N GLU A 222 -34.21 -13.56 21.63
CA GLU A 222 -34.39 -14.97 21.27
C GLU A 222 -34.20 -15.88 22.48
N LYS A 223 -33.26 -15.57 23.38
CA LYS A 223 -33.10 -16.31 24.64
C LYS A 223 -34.40 -16.24 25.47
N LYS A 224 -34.98 -15.05 25.64
CA LYS A 224 -36.28 -14.89 26.33
C LYS A 224 -37.41 -15.63 25.60
N ARG A 225 -37.39 -15.69 24.27
CA ARG A 225 -38.38 -16.43 23.48
C ARG A 225 -38.27 -17.93 23.73
N VAL A 226 -37.05 -18.47 23.78
CA VAL A 226 -36.78 -19.87 24.11
C VAL A 226 -37.20 -20.20 25.53
N GLU A 227 -36.91 -19.34 26.52
CA GLU A 227 -37.36 -19.51 27.91
C GLU A 227 -38.89 -19.61 27.99
N ARG A 228 -39.63 -18.69 27.35
CA ARG A 228 -41.10 -18.75 27.30
C ARG A 228 -41.63 -20.02 26.65
N LEU A 229 -41.01 -20.47 25.56
CA LEU A 229 -41.40 -21.72 24.90
C LEU A 229 -41.11 -22.94 25.78
N MET A 230 -40.01 -22.91 26.53
CA MET A 230 -39.65 -23.95 27.48
C MET A 230 -40.69 -24.05 28.61
N ASP A 231 -41.12 -22.91 29.16
CA ASP A 231 -42.20 -22.86 30.16
C ASP A 231 -43.51 -23.42 29.61
N GLN A 232 -43.86 -23.10 28.35
CA GLN A 232 -45.04 -23.67 27.69
C GLN A 232 -44.94 -25.19 27.52
N VAL A 233 -43.77 -25.71 27.11
CA VAL A 233 -43.53 -27.15 26.98
C VAL A 233 -43.65 -27.83 28.35
N ILE A 234 -43.14 -27.21 29.42
CA ILE A 234 -43.29 -27.72 30.79
C ILE A 234 -44.77 -27.76 31.18
N GLY A 235 -45.52 -26.68 30.93
CA GLY A 235 -46.96 -26.61 31.18
C GLY A 235 -47.75 -27.70 30.44
N MET A 236 -47.54 -27.82 29.11
CA MET A 236 -48.18 -28.86 28.30
C MET A 236 -47.81 -30.28 28.75
N LYS A 237 -46.56 -30.50 29.18
CA LYS A 237 -46.13 -31.79 29.73
C LYS A 237 -46.88 -32.13 31.02
N HIS A 238 -47.09 -31.16 31.90
CA HIS A 238 -47.87 -31.36 33.13
C HIS A 238 -49.35 -31.64 32.82
N GLU A 239 -49.94 -30.94 31.84
CA GLU A 239 -51.31 -31.21 31.38
C GLU A 239 -51.47 -32.61 30.80
N LEU A 240 -50.53 -33.07 29.95
CA LEU A 240 -50.52 -34.42 29.41
C LEU A 240 -50.44 -35.48 30.51
N GLU A 241 -49.60 -35.29 31.54
CA GLU A 241 -49.52 -36.22 32.66
C GLU A 241 -50.83 -36.24 33.47
N SER A 242 -51.45 -35.07 33.69
CA SER A 242 -52.75 -34.99 34.36
C SER A 242 -53.84 -35.73 33.57
N LEU A 243 -53.92 -35.53 32.25
CA LEU A 243 -54.88 -36.24 31.39
C LEU A 243 -54.63 -37.75 31.38
N ARG A 244 -53.36 -38.16 31.37
CA ARG A 244 -52.97 -39.57 31.46
C ARG A 244 -53.45 -40.20 32.76
N ASN A 245 -53.24 -39.53 33.90
CA ASN A 245 -53.74 -39.99 35.20
C ASN A 245 -55.27 -40.09 35.24
N GLN A 246 -55.98 -39.10 34.67
CA GLN A 246 -57.45 -39.14 34.57
C GLN A 246 -57.94 -40.30 33.70
N LYS A 247 -57.26 -40.58 32.59
CA LYS A 247 -57.56 -41.73 31.73
C LYS A 247 -57.37 -43.04 32.50
N ASP A 248 -56.25 -43.22 33.19
CA ASP A 248 -55.96 -44.43 33.97
C ASP A 248 -56.99 -44.63 35.11
N GLU A 249 -57.46 -43.55 35.73
CA GLU A 249 -58.58 -43.57 36.68
C GLU A 249 -59.89 -44.02 36.04
N ALA A 250 -60.25 -43.46 34.89
CA ALA A 250 -61.48 -43.81 34.18
C ALA A 250 -61.45 -45.29 33.74
N GLU A 251 -60.31 -45.78 33.25
CA GLU A 251 -60.13 -47.20 32.90
C GLU A 251 -60.26 -48.12 34.12
N ARG A 252 -59.75 -47.72 35.28
CA ARG A 252 -59.98 -48.45 36.54
C ARG A 252 -61.45 -48.48 36.94
N ARG A 253 -62.16 -47.35 36.85
CA ARG A 253 -63.62 -47.29 37.12
C ARG A 253 -64.39 -48.20 36.16
N ASN A 254 -64.09 -48.15 34.86
CA ASN A 254 -64.71 -49.00 33.86
C ASN A 254 -64.51 -50.49 34.12
N ARG A 255 -63.29 -50.92 34.48
CA ARG A 255 -63.04 -52.32 34.88
C ARG A 255 -63.92 -52.74 36.06
N GLY A 256 -64.01 -51.90 37.09
CA GLY A 256 -64.89 -52.16 38.24
C GLY A 256 -66.37 -52.29 37.85
N THR A 257 -66.87 -51.43 36.96
CA THR A 257 -68.26 -51.53 36.47
C THR A 257 -68.49 -52.75 35.58
N GLU A 258 -67.49 -53.16 34.80
CA GLU A 258 -67.58 -54.34 33.94
C GLU A 258 -67.63 -55.62 34.79
N GLU A 259 -66.82 -55.69 35.85
CA GLU A 259 -66.87 -56.78 36.83
C GLU A 259 -68.23 -56.83 37.56
N GLN A 260 -68.80 -55.68 37.92
CA GLN A 260 -70.15 -55.61 38.49
C GLN A 260 -71.22 -56.09 37.50
N ARG A 261 -71.15 -55.65 36.23
CA ARG A 261 -72.05 -56.10 35.17
C ARG A 261 -71.97 -57.60 34.98
N LYS A 262 -70.77 -58.17 34.99
CA LYS A 262 -70.57 -59.61 34.89
C LYS A 262 -71.27 -60.36 36.04
N LYS A 263 -71.08 -59.93 37.28
CA LYS A 263 -71.74 -60.52 38.46
C LYS A 263 -73.27 -60.45 38.35
N LEU A 264 -73.81 -59.29 37.96
CA LEU A 264 -75.25 -59.12 37.79
C LEU A 264 -75.80 -60.01 36.65
N ASN A 265 -75.05 -60.16 35.57
CA ASN A 265 -75.45 -61.03 34.47
C ASN A 265 -75.47 -62.51 34.89
N GLU A 266 -74.45 -62.95 35.65
CA GLU A 266 -74.43 -64.28 36.26
C GLU A 266 -75.66 -64.52 37.16
N GLU A 267 -76.07 -63.51 37.95
CA GLU A 267 -77.29 -63.57 38.77
C GLU A 267 -78.57 -63.61 37.93
N ILE A 268 -78.67 -62.81 36.86
CA ILE A 268 -79.80 -62.86 35.92
C ILE A 268 -79.92 -64.25 35.27
N ASP A 269 -78.80 -64.84 34.84
CA ASP A 269 -78.79 -66.17 34.24
C ASP A 269 -79.24 -67.24 35.25
N HIS A 270 -78.82 -67.11 36.51
CA HIS A 270 -79.29 -67.97 37.60
C HIS A 270 -80.81 -67.88 37.78
N LEU A 271 -81.35 -66.66 37.94
CA LEU A 271 -82.78 -66.41 38.10
C LEU A 271 -83.61 -66.82 36.88
N ARG A 272 -83.06 -66.70 35.67
CA ARG A 272 -83.68 -67.23 34.43
C ARG A 272 -83.78 -68.75 34.49
N GLY A 273 -82.72 -69.43 34.93
CA GLY A 273 -82.72 -70.87 35.13
C GLY A 273 -83.75 -71.34 36.16
N GLU A 274 -83.91 -70.62 37.27
CA GLU A 274 -84.95 -70.90 38.27
C GLU A 274 -86.36 -70.66 37.70
N ASN A 275 -86.59 -69.56 37.00
CA ASN A 275 -87.87 -69.31 36.34
C ASN A 275 -88.22 -70.40 35.32
N GLN A 276 -87.26 -70.89 34.54
CA GLN A 276 -87.48 -72.02 33.63
C GLN A 276 -87.94 -73.26 34.39
N LYS A 277 -87.30 -73.60 35.52
CA LYS A 277 -87.72 -74.73 36.36
C LYS A 277 -89.13 -74.54 36.92
N LEU A 278 -89.46 -73.33 37.39
CA LEU A 278 -90.81 -73.01 37.86
C LEU A 278 -91.83 -73.13 36.73
N HIS A 279 -91.52 -72.65 35.52
CA HIS A 279 -92.39 -72.83 34.35
C HIS A 279 -92.60 -74.32 34.01
N THR A 280 -91.55 -75.15 34.05
CA THR A 280 -91.69 -76.60 33.87
C THR A 280 -92.61 -77.19 34.94
N ARG A 281 -92.44 -76.79 36.20
CA ARG A 281 -93.28 -77.26 37.30
C ARG A 281 -94.74 -76.84 37.17
N ILE A 282 -95.00 -75.60 36.74
CA ILE A 282 -96.35 -75.11 36.45
C ILE A 282 -96.98 -75.97 35.35
N ALA A 283 -96.26 -76.23 34.24
CA ALA A 283 -96.76 -77.08 33.16
C ALA A 283 -97.06 -78.52 33.62
N GLU A 284 -96.22 -79.10 34.49
CA GLU A 284 -96.49 -80.40 35.12
C GLU A 284 -97.76 -80.37 35.99
N LEU A 285 -97.93 -79.32 36.80
CA LEU A 285 -99.12 -79.14 37.63
C LEU A 285 -100.38 -78.95 36.79
N ASP A 286 -100.32 -78.17 35.71
CA ASP A 286 -101.43 -77.98 34.77
C ASP A 286 -101.81 -79.31 34.09
N SER A 287 -100.83 -80.12 33.70
CA SER A 287 -101.08 -81.46 33.13
C SER A 287 -101.76 -82.39 34.14
N LEU A 288 -101.29 -82.42 35.38
CA LEU A 288 -101.92 -83.19 36.46
C LEU A 288 -103.34 -82.67 36.77
N HIS A 289 -103.53 -81.35 36.75
CA HIS A 289 -104.83 -80.73 36.97
C HIS A 289 -105.83 -81.14 35.87
N MET A 290 -105.43 -81.06 34.59
CA MET A 290 -106.22 -81.55 33.46
C MET A 290 -106.55 -83.04 33.58
N GLU A 291 -105.61 -83.87 34.06
CA GLU A 291 -105.87 -85.30 34.29
C GLU A 291 -106.90 -85.53 35.40
N ILE A 292 -106.86 -84.75 36.49
CA ILE A 292 -107.86 -84.82 37.56
C ILE A 292 -109.23 -84.33 37.05
N GLU A 293 -109.27 -83.21 36.32
CA GLU A 293 -110.52 -82.68 35.77
C GLU A 293 -111.18 -83.66 34.79
N THR A 294 -110.40 -84.30 33.92
CA THR A 294 -110.93 -85.32 32.99
C THR A 294 -111.41 -86.56 33.72
N LYS A 295 -110.72 -87.03 34.77
CA LYS A 295 -111.20 -88.13 35.63
C LYS A 295 -112.52 -87.77 36.30
N ASN A 296 -112.60 -86.60 36.93
CA ASN A 296 -113.83 -86.13 37.57
C ASN A 296 -114.99 -85.97 36.56
N ALA A 297 -114.71 -85.46 35.35
CA ALA A 297 -115.72 -85.34 34.29
C ALA A 297 -116.25 -86.72 33.85
N ASN A 298 -115.37 -87.71 33.72
CA ASN A 298 -115.77 -89.09 33.41
C ASN A 298 -116.58 -89.72 34.55
N GLU A 299 -116.18 -89.53 35.81
CA GLU A 299 -116.91 -90.01 36.99
C GLU A 299 -118.32 -89.40 37.07
N LEU A 300 -118.44 -88.08 36.84
CA LEU A 300 -119.73 -87.39 36.78
C LEU A 300 -120.60 -87.86 35.60
N ASP A 301 -120.00 -88.13 34.43
CA ASP A 301 -120.73 -88.68 33.28
C ASP A 301 -121.26 -90.09 33.58
N ASP A 302 -120.46 -90.92 34.25
CA ASP A 302 -120.90 -92.26 34.68
C ASP A 302 -121.98 -92.21 35.76
N GLU A 303 -121.89 -91.30 36.74
CA GLU A 303 -122.97 -91.03 37.70
C GLU A 303 -124.23 -90.53 37.00
N SER A 304 -124.09 -89.63 36.02
CA SER A 304 -125.20 -89.10 35.21
C SER A 304 -125.89 -90.21 34.41
N LYS A 305 -125.14 -91.13 33.78
CA LYS A 305 -125.68 -92.33 33.13
C LYS A 305 -126.45 -93.21 34.12
N LYS A 306 -125.90 -93.43 35.31
CA LYS A 306 -126.53 -94.25 36.36
C LYS A 306 -127.85 -93.64 36.85
N LEU A 307 -127.88 -92.33 37.09
CA LEU A 307 -129.10 -91.59 37.42
C LEU A 307 -130.13 -91.65 36.28
N ASN A 308 -129.71 -91.54 35.02
CA ASN A 308 -130.59 -91.67 33.87
C ASN A 308 -131.27 -93.05 33.79
N ILE A 309 -130.54 -94.13 34.08
CA ILE A 309 -131.13 -95.48 34.17
C ILE A 309 -132.17 -95.54 35.28
N GLN A 310 -131.87 -94.97 36.45
CA GLN A 310 -132.80 -94.94 37.59
C GLN A 310 -134.07 -94.13 37.28
N VAL A 311 -133.93 -93.00 36.57
CA VAL A 311 -135.07 -92.19 36.10
C VAL A 311 -135.90 -92.97 35.07
N TYR A 312 -135.26 -93.70 34.15
CA TYR A 312 -135.96 -94.54 33.18
C TYR A 312 -136.80 -95.63 33.86
N ASP A 313 -136.26 -96.30 34.88
CA ASP A 313 -136.96 -97.32 35.65
C ASP A 313 -138.13 -96.74 36.47
N GLN A 314 -137.94 -95.58 37.11
CA GLN A 314 -139.04 -94.86 37.78
C GLN A 314 -140.15 -94.48 36.79
N LYS A 315 -139.79 -94.02 35.59
CA LYS A 315 -140.74 -93.66 34.53
C LYS A 315 -141.57 -94.87 34.06
N LYS A 316 -141.00 -96.08 34.09
CA LYS A 316 -141.72 -97.34 33.82
C LYS A 316 -142.75 -97.65 34.92
N VAL A 317 -142.38 -97.51 36.19
CA VAL A 317 -143.29 -97.69 37.33
C VAL A 317 -144.45 -96.68 37.29
N VAL A 318 -144.18 -95.42 36.95
CA VAL A 318 -145.24 -94.39 36.79
C VAL A 318 -146.20 -94.76 35.66
N LYS A 319 -145.72 -95.26 34.52
CA LYS A 319 -146.61 -95.73 33.43
C LYS A 319 -147.51 -96.88 33.87
N GLU A 320 -146.98 -97.82 34.64
CA GLU A 320 -147.77 -98.93 35.21
C GLU A 320 -148.83 -98.42 36.19
N GLN A 321 -148.50 -97.43 37.03
CA GLN A 321 -149.46 -96.75 37.91
C GLN A 321 -150.54 -96.00 37.11
N ASP A 322 -150.18 -95.28 36.05
CA ASP A 322 -151.13 -94.59 35.16
C ASP A 322 -152.09 -95.57 34.46
N ASP A 323 -151.62 -96.76 34.08
CA ASP A 323 -152.45 -97.82 33.50
C ASP A 323 -153.41 -98.44 34.54
N ILE A 324 -153.03 -98.47 35.82
CA ILE A 324 -153.90 -98.86 36.93
C ILE A 324 -154.94 -97.76 37.20
N ILE A 325 -154.54 -96.49 37.22
CA ILE A 325 -155.43 -95.33 37.40
C ILE A 325 -156.45 -95.26 36.26
N ARG A 326 -156.05 -95.50 35.00
CA ARG A 326 -156.97 -95.58 33.85
C ARG A 326 -158.01 -96.69 34.02
N ARG A 327 -157.60 -97.86 34.52
CA ARG A 327 -158.51 -98.99 34.81
C ARG A 327 -159.49 -98.68 35.94
N LEU A 328 -159.04 -98.05 37.02
CA LEU A 328 -159.90 -97.64 38.14
C LEU A 328 -160.87 -96.53 37.72
N SER A 329 -160.42 -95.57 36.91
CA SER A 329 -161.25 -94.50 36.37
C SER A 329 -162.36 -95.03 35.44
N ALA A 330 -162.08 -96.06 34.64
CA ALA A 330 -163.10 -96.74 33.83
C ALA A 330 -164.17 -97.42 34.70
N LYS A 331 -163.77 -98.10 35.78
CA LYS A 331 -164.71 -98.72 36.75
C LYS A 331 -165.62 -97.70 37.45
N ILE A 332 -165.09 -96.53 37.83
CA ILE A 332 -165.88 -95.47 38.47
C ILE A 332 -166.92 -94.89 37.50
N LYS A 333 -166.56 -94.76 36.22
CA LYS A 333 -167.44 -94.24 35.17
C LYS A 333 -168.64 -95.17 34.89
N ASP A 334 -168.41 -96.48 34.92
CA ASP A 334 -169.47 -97.49 34.76
C ASP A 334 -170.43 -97.53 35.96
N GLN A 335 -169.92 -97.34 37.19
CA GLN A 335 -170.77 -97.25 38.40
C GLN A 335 -171.62 -95.96 38.45
N GLN A 336 -171.13 -94.85 37.91
CA GLN A 336 -171.89 -93.59 37.83
C GLN A 336 -173.01 -93.62 36.77
N LYS A 337 -172.92 -94.50 35.76
CA LYS A 337 -173.96 -94.68 34.74
C LYS A 337 -175.15 -95.53 35.25
N LEU A 338 -174.86 -96.54 36.08
CA LEU A 338 -175.85 -97.42 36.70
C LEU A 338 -176.79 -96.70 37.71
N LEU A 339 -176.29 -95.67 38.40
CA LEU A 339 -177.06 -94.86 39.36
C LEU A 339 -177.96 -93.79 38.71
N LYS A 340 -177.73 -93.46 37.44
CA LYS A 340 -178.52 -92.46 36.69
C LYS A 340 -179.70 -93.08 35.94
N GLU A 341 -179.64 -94.38 35.63
CA GLU A 341 -180.70 -95.12 34.92
C GLU A 341 -181.77 -95.73 35.86
N GLN A 342 -181.58 -95.71 37.19
CA GLN A 342 -182.57 -96.18 38.19
C GLN A 342 -183.52 -95.09 38.74
N LYS A 343 -183.47 -93.85 38.22
CA LYS A 343 -184.22 -92.70 38.78
C LYS A 343 -185.35 -92.15 37.90
N ASP A 344 -185.40 -92.46 36.59
CA ASP A 344 -186.31 -91.78 35.64
C ASP A 344 -187.30 -92.69 34.88
N THR A 345 -187.56 -93.93 35.34
CA THR A 345 -188.47 -94.86 34.62
C THR A 345 -189.36 -95.72 35.53
N ILE A 346 -189.94 -95.09 36.56
CA ILE A 346 -191.22 -95.50 37.20
C ILE A 346 -192.22 -94.37 36.87
N ASP A 347 -192.75 -94.38 35.64
CA ASP A 347 -194.08 -93.88 35.22
C ASP A 347 -194.18 -93.74 33.69
N LYS A 348 -194.10 -94.89 33.00
CA LYS A 348 -194.93 -95.24 31.82
C LYS A 348 -194.59 -96.66 31.37
N PHE A 349 -195.30 -97.62 31.93
CA PHE A 349 -195.37 -98.99 31.42
C PHE A 349 -196.48 -99.08 30.37
N SER A 350 -196.19 -99.63 29.19
CA SER A 350 -196.76 -100.92 28.76
C SER A 350 -196.17 -101.33 27.41
N GLU A 351 -195.81 -102.63 27.33
CA GLU A 351 -195.66 -103.49 26.15
C GLU A 351 -194.72 -103.00 25.02
N ASP A 352 -193.63 -103.70 24.67
CA ASP A 352 -193.71 -105.07 24.19
C ASP A 352 -192.39 -105.88 24.20
N LEU A 353 -192.59 -107.17 24.02
CA LEU A 353 -191.71 -108.34 24.14
C LEU A 353 -190.55 -108.49 23.10
N LYS A 354 -189.41 -108.98 23.61
CA LYS A 354 -188.50 -110.06 23.10
C LYS A 354 -187.77 -109.98 21.72
N GLN A 355 -186.44 -110.19 21.82
CA GLN A 355 -185.59 -111.21 21.14
C GLN A 355 -184.60 -110.85 19.98
N SER A 356 -183.32 -111.25 20.19
CA SER A 356 -182.47 -112.13 19.33
C SER A 356 -181.43 -111.57 18.28
N LYS A 357 -180.14 -111.84 18.57
CA LYS A 357 -179.02 -112.47 17.77
C LYS A 357 -178.49 -111.97 16.37
N ARG A 358 -177.13 -111.84 16.33
CA ARG A 358 -176.09 -112.54 15.47
C ARG A 358 -175.95 -112.11 13.97
N TRP A 359 -174.83 -112.11 13.21
CA TRP A 359 -173.53 -112.85 13.01
C TRP A 359 -172.57 -111.93 12.16
N SER A 360 -171.47 -112.33 11.47
CA SER A 360 -170.14 -112.93 11.76
C SER A 360 -169.20 -112.75 10.52
N SER A 361 -167.88 -112.96 10.73
CA SER A 361 -166.84 -113.58 9.84
C SER A 361 -166.09 -112.84 8.70
N GLY A 362 -164.76 -113.12 8.62
CA GLY A 362 -163.98 -113.34 7.36
C GLY A 362 -162.44 -113.03 7.30
N SER A 363 -161.58 -114.08 7.37
CA SER A 363 -160.28 -114.45 6.64
C SER A 363 -159.28 -113.38 6.09
N GLY A 364 -157.94 -113.51 5.91
CA GLY A 364 -156.87 -114.52 6.09
C GLY A 364 -155.60 -114.20 5.22
N ARG A 365 -154.41 -114.76 5.59
CA ARG A 365 -153.12 -115.04 4.86
C ARG A 365 -151.92 -114.05 4.69
N ASP A 366 -150.77 -114.49 5.25
CA ASP A 366 -149.35 -114.65 4.81
C ASP A 366 -148.59 -113.73 3.81
N SER A 367 -147.33 -113.35 4.13
CA SER A 367 -146.09 -113.63 3.35
C SER A 367 -144.79 -113.11 4.03
N LYS A 368 -143.64 -113.73 3.69
CA LYS A 368 -142.35 -113.79 4.42
C LYS A 368 -141.20 -113.57 3.42
N LEU A 369 -140.22 -112.66 3.60
CA LEU A 369 -138.88 -112.68 2.93
C LEU A 369 -137.79 -111.78 3.62
N ASN A 370 -136.71 -112.43 4.10
CA ASN A 370 -135.25 -112.15 4.18
C ASN A 370 -134.61 -110.75 4.53
N PRO A 371 -133.78 -110.62 5.60
CA PRO A 371 -132.94 -109.44 5.91
C PRO A 371 -131.42 -109.53 5.59
N ASN A 372 -130.89 -110.58 4.95
CA ASN A 372 -129.43 -110.82 4.86
C ASN A 372 -128.68 -110.26 3.60
N THR A 373 -129.29 -109.41 2.77
CA THR A 373 -128.64 -108.83 1.56
C THR A 373 -128.49 -107.31 1.57
N LEU A 374 -129.15 -106.61 2.50
CA LEU A 374 -129.07 -105.16 2.65
C LEU A 374 -127.93 -104.74 3.60
N GLU A 375 -127.70 -105.54 4.63
CA GLU A 375 -126.68 -105.33 5.67
C GLU A 375 -125.24 -105.41 5.10
N LYS A 376 -124.95 -106.37 4.20
CA LYS A 376 -123.62 -106.52 3.58
C LYS A 376 -123.21 -105.37 2.64
N LYS A 377 -124.16 -104.71 1.97
CA LYS A 377 -123.86 -103.57 1.08
C LYS A 377 -123.71 -102.25 1.84
N MET A 378 -124.33 -102.12 3.01
CA MET A 378 -124.15 -100.97 3.90
C MET A 378 -122.82 -101.07 4.67
N GLU A 379 -122.38 -102.28 5.01
CA GLU A 379 -121.07 -102.53 5.65
C GLU A 379 -119.89 -102.27 4.69
N GLU A 380 -119.92 -102.80 3.45
CA GLU A 380 -118.86 -102.57 2.46
C GLU A 380 -118.68 -101.09 2.08
N LEU A 381 -119.77 -100.32 2.02
CA LEU A 381 -119.71 -98.89 1.72
C LEU A 381 -119.13 -98.08 2.89
N ALA A 382 -119.45 -98.44 4.13
CA ALA A 382 -118.90 -97.77 5.33
C ALA A 382 -117.40 -98.06 5.51
N GLU A 383 -116.95 -99.28 5.20
CA GLU A 383 -115.54 -99.65 5.24
C GLU A 383 -114.71 -98.92 4.17
N ASP A 384 -115.23 -98.78 2.94
CA ASP A 384 -114.55 -98.04 1.86
C ASP A 384 -114.42 -96.53 2.18
N PHE A 385 -115.41 -95.93 2.85
CA PHE A 385 -115.32 -94.54 3.34
C PHE A 385 -114.33 -94.40 4.50
N ARG A 386 -114.31 -95.32 5.47
CA ARG A 386 -113.32 -95.30 6.58
C ARG A 386 -111.90 -95.43 6.06
N MET A 387 -111.65 -96.38 5.15
CA MET A 387 -110.34 -96.61 4.57
C MET A 387 -109.85 -95.39 3.75
N LYS A 388 -110.74 -94.74 2.98
CA LYS A 388 -110.41 -93.49 2.27
C LYS A 388 -110.07 -92.34 3.23
N ILE A 389 -110.81 -92.18 4.34
CA ILE A 389 -110.53 -91.12 5.31
C ILE A 389 -109.20 -91.37 6.03
N GLU A 390 -108.92 -92.61 6.45
CA GLU A 390 -107.64 -92.96 7.07
C GLU A 390 -106.45 -92.79 6.11
N ASP A 391 -106.59 -93.15 4.84
CA ASP A 391 -105.56 -92.87 3.83
C ASP A 391 -105.35 -91.35 3.63
N HIS A 392 -106.43 -90.55 3.59
CA HIS A 392 -106.33 -89.09 3.51
C HIS A 392 -105.66 -88.49 4.75
N ILE A 393 -106.00 -88.94 5.96
CA ILE A 393 -105.37 -88.51 7.21
C ILE A 393 -103.88 -88.87 7.19
N ARG A 394 -103.52 -90.08 6.77
CA ARG A 394 -102.12 -90.54 6.69
C ARG A 394 -101.31 -89.72 5.68
N ILE A 395 -101.89 -89.42 4.52
CA ILE A 395 -101.25 -88.56 3.50
C ILE A 395 -101.10 -87.13 4.00
N LEU A 396 -102.12 -86.58 4.67
CA LEU A 396 -102.05 -85.24 5.27
C LEU A 396 -100.97 -85.16 6.35
N TYR A 397 -100.89 -86.15 7.24
CA TYR A 397 -99.87 -86.19 8.29
C TYR A 397 -98.45 -86.22 7.69
N ARG A 398 -98.23 -87.05 6.66
CA ARG A 398 -96.94 -87.06 5.93
C ARG A 398 -96.64 -85.73 5.24
N ARG A 399 -97.64 -85.07 4.63
CA ARG A 399 -97.48 -83.75 3.98
C ARG A 399 -97.16 -82.65 5.00
N ILE A 400 -97.83 -82.64 6.15
CA ILE A 400 -97.57 -81.68 7.24
C ILE A 400 -96.14 -81.87 7.74
N HIS A 401 -95.72 -83.12 7.99
CA HIS A 401 -94.39 -83.37 8.53
C HIS A 401 -93.27 -82.99 7.55
N VAL A 402 -93.45 -83.29 6.25
CA VAL A 402 -92.51 -82.84 5.21
C VAL A 402 -92.50 -81.31 5.08
N ALA A 403 -93.67 -80.65 5.16
CA ALA A 403 -93.75 -79.20 5.11
C ALA A 403 -93.07 -78.54 6.32
N GLU A 404 -93.29 -79.06 7.52
CA GLU A 404 -92.60 -78.62 8.75
C GLU A 404 -91.09 -78.76 8.64
N GLN A 405 -90.62 -79.90 8.12
CA GLN A 405 -89.18 -80.11 7.93
C GLN A 405 -88.59 -79.14 6.91
N ILE A 406 -89.25 -78.92 5.76
CA ILE A 406 -88.85 -77.91 4.77
C ILE A 406 -88.86 -76.50 5.40
N HIS A 407 -89.85 -76.17 6.24
CA HIS A 407 -89.92 -74.87 6.91
C HIS A 407 -88.79 -74.68 7.93
N LEU A 408 -88.45 -75.72 8.71
CA LEU A 408 -87.34 -75.67 9.65
C LEU A 408 -85.99 -75.56 8.94
N GLU A 409 -85.78 -76.33 7.88
CA GLU A 409 -84.58 -76.26 7.04
C GLU A 409 -84.47 -74.89 6.37
N SER A 410 -85.55 -74.36 5.78
CA SER A 410 -85.57 -73.03 5.17
C SER A 410 -85.32 -71.91 6.18
N LYS A 411 -85.88 -72.03 7.40
CA LYS A 411 -85.64 -71.07 8.49
C LYS A 411 -84.18 -71.12 8.94
N LYS A 412 -83.58 -72.30 9.07
CA LYS A 412 -82.17 -72.48 9.42
C LYS A 412 -81.26 -71.91 8.34
N GLU A 413 -81.54 -72.18 7.06
CA GLU A 413 -80.77 -71.67 5.93
C GLU A 413 -80.87 -70.14 5.82
N TYR A 414 -82.05 -69.57 6.08
CA TYR A 414 -82.25 -68.12 6.15
C TYR A 414 -81.44 -67.47 7.27
N ILE A 415 -81.45 -68.04 8.47
CA ILE A 415 -80.66 -67.55 9.61
C ILE A 415 -79.17 -67.59 9.27
N LYS A 416 -78.67 -68.72 8.75
CA LYS A 416 -77.27 -68.87 8.36
C LYS A 416 -76.86 -67.87 7.28
N THR A 417 -77.71 -67.66 6.26
CA THR A 417 -77.44 -66.68 5.20
C THR A 417 -77.43 -65.24 5.75
N ARG A 418 -78.32 -64.92 6.69
CA ARG A 418 -78.37 -63.62 7.35
C ARG A 418 -77.13 -63.36 8.23
N GLU A 419 -76.68 -64.36 8.98
CA GLU A 419 -75.47 -64.27 9.81
C GLU A 419 -74.22 -64.05 8.95
N VAL A 420 -74.04 -64.84 7.88
CA VAL A 420 -72.93 -64.66 6.93
C VAL A 420 -72.98 -63.29 6.24
N ALA A 421 -74.17 -62.79 5.90
CA ALA A 421 -74.32 -61.45 5.32
C ALA A 421 -73.94 -60.34 6.32
N GLN A 422 -74.27 -60.51 7.60
CA GLN A 422 -73.93 -59.58 8.66
C GLN A 422 -72.41 -59.59 8.95
N GLU A 423 -71.80 -60.77 9.07
CA GLU A 423 -70.36 -60.93 9.24
C GLU A 423 -69.59 -60.31 8.05
N ASN A 424 -70.05 -60.53 6.82
CA ASN A 424 -69.46 -59.91 5.64
C ASN A 424 -69.59 -58.38 5.64
N ARG A 425 -70.65 -57.82 6.24
CA ARG A 425 -70.83 -56.37 6.39
C ARG A 425 -69.82 -55.79 7.37
N GLU A 426 -69.66 -56.43 8.52
CA GLU A 426 -68.70 -56.04 9.56
C GLU A 426 -67.25 -56.18 9.08
N ASN A 427 -66.95 -57.25 8.34
CA ASN A 427 -65.65 -57.46 7.70
C ASN A 427 -65.37 -56.37 6.65
N ARG A 428 -66.37 -55.97 5.86
CA ARG A 428 -66.23 -54.89 4.88
C ARG A 428 -66.00 -53.53 5.55
N GLU A 429 -66.69 -53.24 6.65
CA GLU A 429 -66.50 -52.03 7.44
C GLU A 429 -65.09 -52.00 8.07
N SER A 430 -64.62 -53.13 8.60
CA SER A 430 -63.25 -53.29 9.10
C SER A 430 -62.22 -53.11 7.98
N LEU A 431 -62.46 -53.65 6.78
CA LEU A 431 -61.58 -53.47 5.63
C LEU A 431 -61.45 -52.00 5.23
N ILE A 432 -62.58 -51.27 5.18
CA ILE A 432 -62.60 -49.82 4.88
C ILE A 432 -61.86 -49.04 5.99
N PHE A 433 -62.01 -49.43 7.25
CA PHE A 433 -61.25 -48.84 8.35
C PHE A 433 -59.74 -49.02 8.15
N PHE A 434 -59.27 -50.23 7.86
CA PHE A 434 -57.85 -50.47 7.60
C PHE A 434 -57.36 -49.72 6.36
N GLU A 435 -58.10 -49.74 5.26
CA GLU A 435 -57.75 -49.04 4.03
C GLU A 435 -57.60 -47.53 4.23
N THR A 436 -58.53 -46.92 4.97
CA THR A 436 -58.42 -45.49 5.33
C THR A 436 -57.23 -45.21 6.25
N HIS A 437 -56.90 -46.11 7.17
CA HIS A 437 -55.73 -45.97 8.03
C HIS A 437 -54.42 -46.11 7.26
N PHE A 438 -54.31 -47.09 6.35
CA PHE A 438 -53.16 -47.26 5.47
C PHE A 438 -52.98 -46.07 4.54
N LYS A 439 -54.06 -45.51 4.01
CA LYS A 439 -54.00 -44.30 3.19
C LYS A 439 -53.43 -43.11 3.97
N LYS A 440 -53.87 -42.89 5.22
CA LYS A 440 -53.30 -41.85 6.09
C LYS A 440 -51.82 -42.06 6.37
N ILE A 441 -51.41 -43.30 6.66
CA ILE A 441 -49.99 -43.65 6.89
C ILE A 441 -49.18 -43.37 5.63
N LYS A 442 -49.68 -43.78 4.46
CA LYS A 442 -49.05 -43.54 3.16
C LYS A 442 -48.89 -42.04 2.88
N ASP A 443 -49.93 -41.24 3.09
CA ASP A 443 -49.88 -39.79 2.88
C ASP A 443 -48.86 -39.11 3.83
N VAL A 444 -48.78 -39.54 5.09
CA VAL A 444 -47.78 -39.03 6.05
C VAL A 444 -46.36 -39.41 5.62
N TRP A 445 -46.17 -40.64 5.15
CA TRP A 445 -44.89 -41.15 4.67
C TRP A 445 -44.44 -40.43 3.40
N GLU A 446 -45.29 -40.31 2.38
CA GLU A 446 -44.99 -39.60 1.12
C GLU A 446 -44.68 -38.11 1.36
N ASN A 447 -45.46 -37.42 2.21
CA ASN A 447 -45.19 -36.03 2.56
C ASN A 447 -43.88 -35.86 3.34
N GLY A 448 -43.55 -36.82 4.22
CA GLY A 448 -42.28 -36.84 4.95
C GLY A 448 -41.08 -37.07 4.04
N TYR A 449 -41.21 -37.99 3.07
CA TYR A 449 -40.19 -38.27 2.06
C TYR A 449 -39.99 -37.08 1.12
N ALA A 450 -41.07 -36.47 0.62
CA ALA A 450 -40.99 -35.28 -0.24
C ALA A 450 -40.28 -34.11 0.46
N ARG A 451 -40.59 -33.86 1.73
CA ARG A 451 -39.91 -32.83 2.53
C ARG A 451 -38.42 -33.15 2.75
N SER A 452 -38.08 -34.43 2.91
CA SER A 452 -36.69 -34.86 3.11
C SER A 452 -35.88 -34.79 1.80
N MET A 453 -36.49 -35.16 0.67
CA MET A 453 -35.91 -35.01 -0.66
C MET A 453 -35.61 -33.54 -0.98
N LYS A 454 -36.55 -32.63 -0.70
CA LYS A 454 -36.32 -31.20 -0.91
C LYS A 454 -35.14 -30.67 -0.09
N LYS A 455 -35.02 -31.09 1.19
CA LYS A 455 -33.86 -30.74 2.03
C LYS A 455 -32.55 -31.31 1.50
N LEU A 456 -32.59 -32.48 0.87
CA LEU A 456 -31.42 -33.11 0.26
C LEU A 456 -30.98 -32.35 -1.00
N GLU A 457 -31.92 -31.95 -1.86
CA GLU A 457 -31.67 -31.10 -3.03
C GLU A 457 -31.11 -29.73 -2.61
N GLU A 458 -31.68 -29.08 -1.59
CA GLU A 458 -31.17 -27.82 -1.04
C GLU A 458 -29.73 -27.99 -0.50
N ALA A 459 -29.44 -29.11 0.17
CA ALA A 459 -28.09 -29.43 0.65
C ALA A 459 -27.11 -29.67 -0.51
N GLU A 460 -27.52 -30.34 -1.58
CA GLU A 460 -26.73 -30.54 -2.79
C GLU A 460 -26.45 -29.22 -3.53
N GLU A 461 -27.40 -28.30 -3.57
CA GLU A 461 -27.18 -26.97 -4.14
C GLU A 461 -26.16 -26.17 -3.30
N HIS A 462 -26.24 -26.26 -1.98
CA HIS A 462 -25.27 -25.65 -1.08
C HIS A 462 -23.87 -26.23 -1.25
N THR A 463 -23.71 -27.55 -1.36
CA THR A 463 -22.39 -28.16 -1.61
C THR A 463 -21.83 -27.73 -2.97
N ASN A 464 -22.66 -27.66 -4.01
CA ASN A 464 -22.26 -27.15 -5.32
C ASN A 464 -21.83 -25.68 -5.27
N ARG A 465 -22.51 -24.84 -4.48
CA ARG A 465 -22.11 -23.44 -4.26
C ARG A 465 -20.77 -23.34 -3.52
N VAL A 466 -20.58 -24.14 -2.48
CA VAL A 466 -19.31 -24.21 -1.74
C VAL A 466 -18.17 -24.64 -2.67
N ALA A 467 -18.39 -25.65 -3.53
CA ALA A 467 -17.40 -26.12 -4.49
C ALA A 467 -17.01 -25.03 -5.52
N ARG A 468 -17.97 -24.22 -5.99
CA ARG A 468 -17.68 -23.08 -6.88
C ARG A 468 -16.86 -22.00 -6.16
N LEU A 469 -17.27 -21.60 -4.96
CA LEU A 469 -16.54 -20.61 -4.16
C LEU A 469 -15.11 -21.08 -3.84
N ALA A 470 -14.92 -22.37 -3.55
CA ALA A 470 -13.59 -22.94 -3.34
C ALA A 470 -12.69 -22.78 -4.59
N LYS A 471 -13.21 -23.07 -5.79
CA LYS A 471 -12.47 -22.87 -7.05
C LYS A 471 -12.13 -21.41 -7.32
N GLU A 472 -13.05 -20.49 -7.01
CA GLU A 472 -12.81 -19.05 -7.14
C GLU A 472 -11.73 -18.57 -6.17
N ILE A 473 -11.76 -19.04 -4.91
CA ILE A 473 -10.73 -18.75 -3.90
C ILE A 473 -9.36 -19.29 -4.35
N ASP A 474 -9.30 -20.52 -4.87
CA ASP A 474 -8.05 -21.09 -5.38
C ASP A 474 -7.50 -20.29 -6.56
N SER A 475 -8.37 -19.84 -7.46
CA SER A 475 -7.98 -18.97 -8.59
C SER A 475 -7.44 -17.62 -8.09
N ALA A 476 -8.11 -17.01 -7.10
CA ALA A 476 -7.64 -15.77 -6.48
C ALA A 476 -6.30 -15.95 -5.76
N LYS A 477 -6.08 -17.09 -5.10
CA LYS A 477 -4.83 -17.42 -4.42
C LYS A 477 -3.67 -17.56 -5.41
N ILE A 478 -3.90 -18.23 -6.54
CA ILE A 478 -2.92 -18.32 -7.63
C ILE A 478 -2.57 -16.92 -8.14
N TRP A 479 -3.59 -16.09 -8.43
CA TRP A 479 -3.38 -14.71 -8.90
C TRP A 479 -2.58 -13.86 -7.90
N VAL A 480 -2.88 -13.94 -6.60
CA VAL A 480 -2.12 -13.23 -5.56
C VAL A 480 -0.67 -13.71 -5.51
N SER A 481 -0.42 -15.02 -5.64
CA SER A 481 0.94 -15.56 -5.66
C SER A 481 1.74 -15.09 -6.88
N GLU A 482 1.10 -14.99 -8.05
CA GLU A 482 1.72 -14.46 -9.27
C GLU A 482 2.06 -12.98 -9.12
N LYS A 483 1.12 -12.16 -8.62
CA LYS A 483 1.37 -10.73 -8.34
C LYS A 483 2.42 -10.50 -7.27
N LYS A 484 2.51 -11.38 -6.26
CA LYS A 484 3.59 -11.33 -5.28
C LYS A 484 4.96 -11.53 -5.95
N ASN A 485 5.08 -12.53 -6.83
CA ASN A 485 6.32 -12.78 -7.56
C ASN A 485 6.67 -11.61 -8.49
N GLU A 486 5.69 -11.04 -9.21
CA GLU A 486 5.90 -9.83 -10.01
C GLU A 486 6.41 -8.67 -9.14
N LEU A 487 5.80 -8.45 -7.97
CA LEU A 487 6.20 -7.40 -7.04
C LEU A 487 7.64 -7.61 -6.54
N GLU A 488 8.03 -8.84 -6.19
CA GLU A 488 9.41 -9.18 -5.82
C GLU A 488 10.39 -8.88 -6.96
N THR A 489 10.05 -9.18 -8.21
CA THR A 489 10.90 -8.83 -9.36
C THR A 489 11.01 -7.31 -9.58
N VAL A 490 9.93 -6.55 -9.34
CA VAL A 490 9.95 -5.08 -9.44
C VAL A 490 10.77 -4.49 -8.29
N ALA A 491 10.64 -5.02 -7.07
CA ALA A 491 11.44 -4.62 -5.92
C ALA A 491 12.94 -4.80 -6.20
N ALA A 492 13.35 -5.97 -6.71
CA ALA A 492 14.75 -6.21 -7.10
C ALA A 492 15.25 -5.26 -8.21
N LYS A 493 14.37 -4.87 -9.15
CA LYS A 493 14.71 -3.87 -10.18
C LYS A 493 14.87 -2.46 -9.59
N VAL A 494 14.05 -2.10 -8.60
CA VAL A 494 14.15 -0.81 -7.90
C VAL A 494 15.45 -0.75 -7.10
N GLU A 495 15.77 -1.80 -6.33
CA GLU A 495 17.04 -1.88 -5.59
C GLU A 495 18.26 -1.78 -6.54
N CYS A 496 18.24 -2.49 -7.67
CA CYS A 496 19.28 -2.35 -8.71
C CYS A 496 19.40 -0.91 -9.23
N ARG A 497 18.27 -0.21 -9.45
CA ARG A 497 18.28 1.19 -9.90
C ARG A 497 18.80 2.14 -8.82
N GLU A 498 18.44 1.93 -7.57
CA GLU A 498 18.95 2.73 -6.45
C GLU A 498 20.47 2.57 -6.31
N ALA A 499 20.97 1.34 -6.45
CA ALA A 499 22.41 1.08 -6.50
C ALA A 499 23.07 1.79 -7.70
N GLN A 500 22.45 1.77 -8.89
CA GLN A 500 22.94 2.51 -10.05
C GLN A 500 22.92 4.04 -9.83
N GLU A 501 21.87 4.56 -9.21
CA GLU A 501 21.74 5.99 -8.89
C GLU A 501 22.81 6.44 -7.90
N SER A 502 23.08 5.65 -6.85
CA SER A 502 24.16 5.95 -5.90
C SER A 502 25.54 5.97 -6.58
N LEU A 503 25.81 5.03 -7.49
CA LEU A 503 27.03 5.02 -8.31
C LEU A 503 27.12 6.26 -9.21
N LEU A 504 26.01 6.66 -9.84
CA LEU A 504 25.95 7.87 -10.67
C LEU A 504 26.15 9.14 -9.84
N LYS A 505 25.57 9.23 -8.64
CA LYS A 505 25.81 10.33 -7.69
C LYS A 505 27.28 10.41 -7.29
N GLU A 506 27.93 9.28 -7.02
CA GLU A 506 29.36 9.25 -6.72
C GLU A 506 30.21 9.72 -7.91
N LYS A 507 29.88 9.26 -9.13
CA LYS A 507 30.55 9.71 -10.37
C LYS A 507 30.33 11.20 -10.62
N LEU A 508 29.12 11.72 -10.41
CA LEU A 508 28.81 13.14 -10.51
C LEU A 508 29.65 13.95 -9.52
N SER A 509 29.73 13.54 -8.26
CA SER A 509 30.59 14.20 -7.27
C SER A 509 32.06 14.22 -7.68
N LYS A 510 32.57 13.14 -8.29
CA LYS A 510 33.94 13.10 -8.83
C LYS A 510 34.12 14.06 -10.01
N LEU A 511 33.15 14.15 -10.92
CA LEU A 511 33.19 15.07 -12.05
C LEU A 511 33.06 16.52 -11.60
N GLU A 512 32.23 16.82 -10.61
CA GLU A 512 32.11 18.16 -10.02
C GLU A 512 33.44 18.61 -9.41
N LYS A 513 34.15 17.73 -8.69
CA LYS A 513 35.50 18.04 -8.19
C LYS A 513 36.48 18.34 -9.32
N LYS A 514 36.52 17.50 -10.36
CA LYS A 514 37.37 17.73 -11.53
C LYS A 514 37.03 19.03 -12.26
N LEU A 515 35.74 19.35 -12.40
CA LEU A 515 35.30 20.58 -13.03
C LEU A 515 35.66 21.80 -12.18
N ALA A 516 35.61 21.70 -10.86
CA ALA A 516 36.10 22.74 -9.96
C ALA A 516 37.61 22.94 -10.09
N GLU A 517 38.39 21.86 -10.15
CA GLU A 517 39.84 21.88 -10.40
C GLU A 517 40.16 22.51 -11.76
N GLU A 518 39.56 22.04 -12.86
CA GLU A 518 39.69 22.64 -14.19
C GLU A 518 39.25 24.11 -14.21
N GLY A 519 38.21 24.48 -13.47
CA GLY A 519 37.77 25.86 -13.30
C GLY A 519 38.87 26.73 -12.67
N THR A 520 39.55 26.21 -11.63
CA THR A 520 40.68 26.91 -11.00
C THR A 520 41.88 27.03 -11.94
N GLU A 521 42.19 25.98 -12.70
CA GLU A 521 43.26 26.00 -13.71
C GLU A 521 42.95 26.98 -14.83
N LYS A 522 41.71 27.00 -15.34
CA LYS A 522 41.25 27.92 -16.39
C LYS A 522 41.29 29.37 -15.91
N LEU A 523 40.93 29.64 -14.66
CA LEU A 523 41.12 30.95 -14.03
C LEU A 523 42.59 31.35 -13.93
N SER A 524 43.48 30.40 -13.62
CA SER A 524 44.93 30.65 -13.60
C SER A 524 45.47 30.98 -14.99
N LEU A 525 45.02 30.25 -16.03
CA LEU A 525 45.37 30.49 -17.43
C LEU A 525 44.79 31.82 -17.93
N ALA A 526 43.54 32.15 -17.58
CA ALA A 526 42.91 33.42 -17.95
C ALA A 526 43.65 34.63 -17.33
N LYS A 527 44.10 34.51 -16.07
CA LYS A 527 44.96 35.52 -15.44
C LYS A 527 46.28 35.70 -16.20
N VAL A 528 46.90 34.61 -16.66
CA VAL A 528 48.11 34.68 -17.48
C VAL A 528 47.83 35.33 -18.85
N LEU A 529 46.76 34.95 -19.52
CA LEU A 529 46.35 35.53 -20.80
C LEU A 529 46.08 37.04 -20.69
N SER A 530 45.39 37.49 -19.63
CA SER A 530 45.15 38.92 -19.40
C SER A 530 46.45 39.72 -19.21
N LYS A 531 47.47 39.14 -18.55
CA LYS A 531 48.80 39.76 -18.44
C LYS A 531 49.48 39.89 -19.79
N PHE A 532 49.40 38.85 -20.62
CA PHE A 532 49.90 38.92 -22.00
C PHE A 532 49.15 39.94 -22.83
N GLU A 533 47.83 40.03 -22.69
CA GLU A 533 47.02 41.00 -23.42
C GLU A 533 47.37 42.45 -23.05
N VAL A 534 47.57 42.75 -21.76
CA VAL A 534 48.04 44.07 -21.32
C VAL A 534 49.44 44.36 -21.85
N ARG A 535 50.35 43.38 -21.82
CA ARG A 535 51.70 43.52 -22.37
C ARG A 535 51.66 43.79 -23.88
N ILE A 536 50.79 43.11 -24.61
CA ILE A 536 50.58 43.34 -26.04
C ILE A 536 50.08 44.76 -26.27
N LYS A 537 49.08 45.24 -25.51
CA LYS A 537 48.57 46.61 -25.62
C LYS A 537 49.64 47.67 -25.29
N GLU A 538 50.45 47.46 -24.25
CA GLU A 538 51.57 48.37 -23.93
C GLU A 538 52.62 48.39 -25.05
N LEU A 539 52.98 47.22 -25.59
CA LEU A 539 53.90 47.13 -26.73
C LEU A 539 53.32 47.80 -27.99
N GLU A 540 52.02 47.69 -28.21
CA GLU A 540 51.32 48.33 -29.33
C GLU A 540 51.32 49.87 -29.19
N ILE A 541 51.06 50.40 -27.99
CA ILE A 541 51.14 51.85 -27.71
C ILE A 541 52.57 52.35 -27.91
N ASN A 542 53.58 51.62 -27.41
CA ASN A 542 54.98 51.99 -27.59
C ASN A 542 55.41 51.93 -29.07
N ALA A 543 54.88 50.98 -29.85
CA ALA A 543 55.12 50.92 -31.28
C ALA A 543 54.52 52.14 -32.00
N LYS A 544 53.27 52.49 -31.71
CA LYS A 544 52.60 53.69 -32.25
C LYS A 544 53.31 54.99 -31.84
N GLY A 545 53.76 55.09 -30.59
CA GLY A 545 54.52 56.25 -30.11
C GLY A 545 55.84 56.44 -30.87
N ARG A 546 56.61 55.37 -31.07
CA ARG A 546 57.85 55.41 -31.86
C ARG A 546 57.61 55.75 -33.33
N GLU A 547 56.49 55.32 -33.90
CA GLU A 547 56.09 55.69 -35.27
C GLU A 547 55.84 57.21 -35.38
N VAL A 548 55.17 57.81 -34.40
CA VAL A 548 54.96 59.27 -34.33
C VAL A 548 56.29 60.03 -34.16
N GLU A 549 57.17 59.59 -33.28
CA GLU A 549 58.51 60.18 -33.11
C GLU A 549 59.36 60.08 -34.38
N LEU A 550 59.27 58.97 -35.10
CA LEU A 550 59.94 58.80 -36.41
C LEU A 550 59.39 59.76 -37.45
N LEU A 551 58.07 59.98 -37.47
CA LEU A 551 57.43 60.96 -38.37
C LEU A 551 57.87 62.39 -38.05
N SER A 552 57.89 62.78 -36.77
CA SER A 552 58.34 64.13 -36.34
C SER A 552 59.81 64.35 -36.62
N LEU A 553 60.68 63.37 -36.35
CA LEU A 553 62.10 63.45 -36.71
C LEU A 553 62.28 63.51 -38.23
N GLY A 554 61.41 62.84 -38.99
CA GLY A 554 61.34 62.96 -40.45
C GLY A 554 60.99 64.38 -40.90
N GLU A 555 60.08 65.06 -40.20
CA GLU A 555 59.71 66.46 -40.44
C GLU A 555 60.82 67.43 -40.07
N GLU A 556 61.47 67.25 -38.92
CA GLU A 556 62.63 68.03 -38.49
C GLU A 556 63.79 67.89 -39.47
N LYS A 557 64.08 66.66 -39.94
CA LYS A 557 65.08 66.44 -40.99
C LYS A 557 64.70 67.15 -42.29
N ARG A 558 63.42 67.09 -42.70
CA ARG A 558 62.94 67.84 -43.88
C ARG A 558 63.10 69.35 -43.70
N GLU A 559 62.84 69.88 -42.51
CA GLU A 559 62.99 71.30 -42.20
C GLU A 559 64.46 71.73 -42.15
N ALA A 560 65.34 70.94 -41.53
CA ALA A 560 66.78 71.19 -41.54
C ALA A 560 67.35 71.20 -42.97
N ILE A 561 66.88 70.27 -43.83
CA ILE A 561 67.21 70.28 -45.26
C ILE A 561 66.71 71.57 -45.93
N ARG A 562 65.48 72.02 -45.66
CA ARG A 562 64.96 73.30 -46.18
C ARG A 562 65.81 74.50 -45.75
N GLN A 563 66.17 74.58 -44.46
CA GLN A 563 67.01 75.65 -43.93
C GLN A 563 68.42 75.65 -44.56
N LEU A 564 69.02 74.47 -44.73
CA LEU A 564 70.30 74.32 -45.45
C LEU A 564 70.18 74.78 -46.91
N CYS A 565 69.10 74.43 -47.61
CA CYS A 565 68.87 74.91 -48.98
C CYS A 565 68.83 76.45 -49.04
N VAL A 566 68.08 77.10 -48.14
CA VAL A 566 68.02 78.58 -48.06
C VAL A 566 69.40 79.18 -47.79
N LEU A 567 70.18 78.58 -46.89
CA LEU A 567 71.53 79.05 -46.58
C LEU A 567 72.49 78.89 -47.78
N VAL A 568 72.40 77.75 -48.47
CA VAL A 568 73.17 77.50 -49.70
C VAL A 568 72.80 78.52 -50.78
N ASP A 569 71.51 78.79 -50.99
CA ASP A 569 71.04 79.79 -51.95
C ASP A 569 71.54 81.19 -51.58
N TYR A 570 71.47 81.59 -50.30
CA TYR A 570 72.05 82.86 -49.83
C TYR A 570 73.55 82.97 -50.11
N HIS A 571 74.33 81.92 -49.82
CA HIS A 571 75.76 81.91 -50.12
C HIS A 571 76.03 81.94 -51.63
N ARG A 572 75.18 81.31 -52.43
CA ARG A 572 75.27 81.29 -53.89
C ARG A 572 74.99 82.67 -54.47
N ASP A 573 73.93 83.34 -54.02
CA ASP A 573 73.58 84.70 -54.40
C ASP A 573 74.68 85.68 -54.02
N ARG A 574 75.19 85.61 -52.78
CA ARG A 574 76.31 86.44 -52.32
C ARG A 574 77.59 86.16 -53.11
N TYR A 575 77.86 84.90 -53.45
CA TYR A 575 79.00 84.54 -54.28
C TYR A 575 78.84 85.11 -55.69
N ASP A 576 77.64 85.03 -56.29
CA ASP A 576 77.36 85.59 -57.60
C ASP A 576 77.43 87.12 -57.60
N GLU A 577 77.01 87.80 -56.53
CA GLU A 577 77.21 89.23 -56.32
C GLU A 577 78.70 89.60 -56.20
N LEU A 578 79.47 88.85 -55.40
CA LEU A 578 80.91 89.07 -55.24
C LEU A 578 81.65 88.80 -56.57
N LYS A 579 81.27 87.73 -57.28
CA LYS A 579 81.80 87.38 -58.60
C LYS A 579 81.48 88.46 -59.63
N LYS A 580 80.24 89.00 -59.65
CA LYS A 580 79.88 90.16 -60.49
C LYS A 580 80.72 91.39 -60.13
N SER A 581 80.98 91.62 -58.85
CA SER A 581 81.80 92.74 -58.37
C SER A 581 83.27 92.59 -58.77
N ILE A 582 83.82 91.38 -58.71
CA ILE A 582 85.18 91.05 -59.18
C ILE A 582 85.27 91.17 -60.71
N VAL A 583 84.28 90.67 -61.45
CA VAL A 583 84.24 90.81 -62.93
C VAL A 583 84.16 92.29 -63.33
N LYS A 584 83.44 93.14 -62.58
CA LYS A 584 83.47 94.60 -62.77
C LYS A 584 84.85 95.20 -62.52
N LEU A 585 85.55 94.78 -61.45
CA LEU A 585 86.91 95.25 -61.16
C LEU A 585 87.93 94.85 -62.24
N TYR A 586 87.74 93.72 -62.92
CA TYR A 586 88.57 93.31 -64.06
C TYR A 586 88.16 93.93 -65.41
N GLN A 587 87.04 94.64 -65.49
CA GLN A 587 86.62 95.41 -66.68
C GLN A 587 87.01 96.89 -66.59
N GLU A 588 87.47 97.36 -65.42
CA GLU A 588 87.97 98.72 -65.17
C GLU A 588 89.50 98.81 -65.06
N THR A 589 90.20 97.73 -65.42
CA THR A 589 91.65 97.67 -65.72
C THR A 589 91.85 96.99 -67.06
#